data_AF-A0A060C615-F1
#
_entry.id   AF-A0A060C615-F1
#
_cell.length_a   1.000
_cell.length_b   1.000
_cell.length_c   1.000
_cell.angle_alpha   90.00
_cell.angle_beta   90.00
_cell.angle_gamma   90.00
#
_symmetry.space_group_name_H-M   'P 1'
#
loop_
_entity.id
_entity.type
_entity.pdbx_description
1 polymer ?
#
loop_
_entity_poly.entity_id
_entity_poly.type
_entity_poly.pdbx_seq_one_letter_code
_entity_poly.pdbx_strand_id
1 'polypeptide(L)'
;GKGDWTYGRIEVRAQLPGGQGVWPAIWMMPTASVYGTWAASGEIDIMEAVNLDDEGRMPVYGTLHYGGTTPANVNSGTSYAAADFDPLDEFHTYAIEWSATEIRWYVDDVH
;
A
#
# COMPACT_ATOMS: atom_id res chain seq x y z
N GLY A 1 -4.84 -18.19 14.12
CA GLY A 1 -5.68 -17.97 12.94
C GLY A 1 -4.83 -17.38 11.84
N LYS A 2 -5.12 -17.73 10.58
CA LYS A 2 -4.61 -17.05 9.38
C LYS A 2 -5.84 -16.70 8.53
N GLY A 3 -5.78 -15.62 7.78
CA GLY A 3 -6.86 -15.19 6.90
C GLY A 3 -6.29 -14.77 5.55
N ASP A 4 -7.01 -15.13 4.51
CA ASP A 4 -6.80 -14.71 3.14
C ASP A 4 -8.16 -14.32 2.55
N TRP A 5 -8.15 -13.27 1.73
CA TRP A 5 -9.36 -12.69 1.16
C TRP A 5 -9.15 -12.48 -0.33
N THR A 6 -10.24 -12.52 -1.08
CA THR A 6 -10.26 -12.14 -2.48
C THR A 6 -11.35 -11.11 -2.67
N TYR A 7 -10.96 -9.95 -3.20
CA TYR A 7 -11.82 -8.76 -3.33
C TYR A 7 -12.28 -8.19 -1.98
N GLY A 8 -13.11 -7.16 -2.07
CA GLY A 8 -13.69 -6.46 -0.92
C GLY A 8 -12.93 -5.19 -0.57
N ARG A 9 -13.39 -4.56 0.52
CA ARG A 9 -12.73 -3.40 1.11
C ARG A 9 -11.91 -3.85 2.32
N ILE A 10 -10.64 -3.50 2.34
CA ILE A 10 -9.72 -3.80 3.44
C ILE A 10 -9.24 -2.47 4.00
N GLU A 11 -9.45 -2.28 5.30
CA GLU A 11 -9.12 -1.05 6.00
C GLU A 11 -8.17 -1.35 7.16
N VAL A 12 -7.15 -0.50 7.30
CA VAL A 12 -6.22 -0.54 8.42
C VAL A 12 -6.09 0.86 8.98
N ARG A 13 -6.45 1.01 10.26
CA ARG A 13 -6.29 2.27 10.99
C ARG A 13 -4.95 2.28 11.72
N ALA A 14 -4.02 3.12 11.29
CA ALA A 14 -2.66 3.18 11.82
C ALA A 14 -2.13 4.63 11.91
N GLN A 15 -1.25 4.87 12.88
CA GLN A 15 -0.36 6.03 12.93
C GLN A 15 1.03 5.55 12.54
N LEU A 16 1.71 6.28 11.64
CA LEU A 16 2.99 5.84 11.09
C LEU A 16 4.17 6.36 11.91
N PRO A 17 5.29 5.62 11.95
CA PRO A 17 6.54 6.11 12.52
C PRO A 17 7.26 7.04 11.53
N GLY A 18 7.90 8.09 12.07
CA GLY A 18 8.80 8.98 11.33
C GLY A 18 10.27 8.64 11.53
N GLY A 19 11.12 9.23 10.70
CA GLY A 19 12.57 9.21 10.83
C GLY A 19 13.31 8.74 9.57
N GLN A 20 14.55 9.20 9.44
CA GLN A 20 15.43 8.79 8.35
C GLN A 20 15.75 7.29 8.42
N GLY A 21 15.57 6.60 7.29
CA GLY A 21 15.74 5.15 7.12
C GLY A 21 14.51 4.32 7.47
N VAL A 22 13.40 4.96 7.90
CA VAL A 22 12.17 4.28 8.28
C VAL A 22 11.28 4.08 7.05
N TRP A 23 10.76 2.86 6.88
CA TRP A 23 9.87 2.48 5.78
C TRP A 23 8.73 1.60 6.32
N PRO A 24 7.65 2.19 6.88
CA PRO A 24 6.47 1.43 7.28
C PRO A 24 5.70 0.97 6.05
N ALA A 25 5.16 -0.25 6.12
CA ALA A 25 4.35 -0.83 5.05
C ALA A 25 3.17 -1.64 5.62
N ILE A 26 2.02 -1.50 4.97
CA ILE A 26 0.83 -2.33 5.14
C ILE A 26 0.52 -2.90 3.76
N TRP A 27 0.65 -4.21 3.62
CA TRP A 27 0.68 -4.86 2.31
C TRP A 27 0.07 -6.26 2.37
N MET A 28 -0.18 -6.81 1.20
CA MET A 28 -0.78 -8.12 1.00
C MET A 28 0.01 -8.93 -0.03
N MET A 29 0.15 -10.22 0.26
CA MET A 29 0.76 -11.20 -0.64
C MET A 29 -0.25 -12.26 -1.07
N PRO A 30 -0.07 -12.84 -2.27
CA PRO A 30 -0.92 -13.93 -2.72
C PRO A 30 -0.72 -15.17 -1.84
N THR A 31 -1.82 -15.87 -1.55
CA THR A 31 -1.77 -17.15 -0.81
C THR A 31 -0.90 -18.18 -1.51
N ALA A 32 -0.86 -18.17 -2.85
CA ALA A 32 -0.05 -19.06 -3.67
C ALA A 32 0.60 -18.32 -4.85
N SER A 33 1.85 -18.69 -5.17
CA SER A 33 2.61 -18.09 -6.29
C SER A 33 2.35 -18.79 -7.62
N VAL A 34 1.10 -18.78 -8.08
CA VAL A 34 0.65 -19.58 -9.25
C VAL A 34 1.21 -19.09 -10.59
N TYR A 35 1.63 -17.83 -10.68
CA TYR A 35 2.16 -17.22 -11.91
C TYR A 35 3.70 -17.07 -11.91
N GLY A 36 4.38 -17.63 -10.89
CA GLY A 36 5.82 -17.54 -10.70
C GLY A 36 6.21 -16.77 -9.45
N THR A 37 7.51 -16.63 -9.22
CA THR A 37 8.03 -15.83 -8.10
C THR A 37 7.61 -14.37 -8.23
N TRP A 38 7.76 -13.62 -7.14
CA TRP A 38 7.54 -12.18 -7.15
C TRP A 38 8.26 -11.49 -8.35
N ALA A 39 7.64 -10.50 -9.02
CA ALA A 39 6.29 -9.96 -8.79
C ALA A 39 5.19 -10.67 -9.61
N ALA A 40 5.51 -11.76 -10.31
CA ALA A 40 4.62 -12.36 -11.30
C ALA A 40 3.28 -12.82 -10.71
N SER A 41 3.26 -13.23 -9.44
CA SER A 41 2.03 -13.63 -8.73
C SER A 41 1.29 -12.49 -8.03
N GLY A 42 1.82 -11.27 -8.08
CA GLY A 42 1.21 -10.08 -7.49
C GLY A 42 1.71 -9.73 -6.09
N GLU A 43 1.54 -8.46 -5.75
CA GLU A 43 1.62 -7.84 -4.42
C GLU A 43 0.70 -6.61 -4.44
N ILE A 44 0.03 -6.35 -3.32
CA ILE A 44 -0.80 -5.15 -3.14
C ILE A 44 -0.29 -4.42 -1.90
N ASP A 45 0.31 -3.26 -2.12
CA ASP A 45 0.72 -2.36 -1.05
C ASP A 45 -0.42 -1.38 -0.78
N ILE A 46 -1.08 -1.55 0.36
CA ILE A 46 -2.19 -0.68 0.81
C ILE A 46 -1.62 0.67 1.23
N MET A 47 -0.47 0.66 1.89
CA MET A 47 0.25 1.86 2.31
C MET A 47 1.73 1.55 2.42
N GLU A 48 2.55 2.37 1.78
CA GLU A 48 3.98 2.51 2.06
C GLU A 48 4.33 3.98 2.29
N ALA A 49 5.32 4.22 3.13
CA ALA A 49 5.93 5.54 3.25
C ALA A 49 7.44 5.39 3.45
N VAL A 50 8.22 6.40 3.08
CA VAL A 50 9.68 6.34 3.21
C VAL A 50 10.19 7.65 3.78
N ASN A 51 10.98 7.56 4.86
CA ASN A 51 11.61 8.71 5.50
C ASN A 51 10.63 9.84 5.84
N LEU A 52 9.45 9.50 6.37
CA LEU A 52 8.52 10.51 6.87
C LEU A 52 9.23 11.39 7.91
N ASP A 53 9.10 12.70 7.78
CA ASP A 53 9.67 13.69 8.67
C ASP A 53 8.58 14.60 9.23
N ASP A 54 8.89 15.29 10.33
CA ASP A 54 7.98 16.27 10.96
C ASP A 54 7.74 17.50 10.06
N GLU A 55 8.33 17.53 8.86
CA GLU A 55 8.12 18.60 7.89
C GLU A 55 6.81 18.39 7.11
N GLY A 56 6.18 17.22 7.22
CA GLY A 56 4.84 16.94 6.67
C GLY A 56 4.79 16.98 5.15
N ARG A 57 5.89 16.64 4.47
CA ARG A 57 6.01 16.77 2.99
C ARG A 57 6.09 15.45 2.25
N MET A 58 6.40 14.38 2.95
CA MET A 58 6.61 13.08 2.32
C MET A 58 5.26 12.38 2.11
N PRO A 59 4.96 11.92 0.88
CA PRO A 59 3.69 11.26 0.60
C PRO A 59 3.68 9.83 1.16
N VAL A 60 2.48 9.28 1.26
CA VAL A 60 2.27 7.82 1.33
C VAL A 60 1.91 7.30 -0.06
N TYR A 61 2.20 6.02 -0.29
CA TYR A 61 2.05 5.36 -1.57
C TYR A 61 1.13 4.15 -1.46
N GLY A 62 0.35 3.92 -2.51
CA GLY A 62 -0.35 2.67 -2.75
C GLY A 62 0.12 2.08 -4.08
N THR A 63 0.55 0.82 -4.08
CA THR A 63 1.24 0.22 -5.23
C THR A 63 0.74 -1.19 -5.52
N LEU A 64 0.69 -1.54 -6.80
CA LEU A 64 0.61 -2.92 -7.28
C LEU A 64 1.94 -3.30 -7.90
N HIS A 65 2.45 -4.46 -7.53
CA HIS A 65 3.55 -5.09 -8.26
C HIS A 65 3.02 -6.31 -9.00
N TYR A 66 3.30 -6.39 -10.30
CA TYR A 66 2.80 -7.44 -11.18
C TYR A 66 3.71 -7.62 -12.40
N GLY A 67 3.25 -8.38 -13.40
CA GLY A 67 3.98 -8.61 -14.64
C GLY A 67 4.74 -9.94 -14.64
N GLY A 68 5.99 -9.93 -15.10
CA GLY A 68 6.85 -11.11 -15.10
C GLY A 68 7.80 -11.16 -13.90
N THR A 69 8.69 -12.15 -13.88
CA THR A 69 9.84 -12.16 -12.97
C THR A 69 10.86 -11.11 -13.41
N THR A 70 11.69 -10.61 -12.49
CA THR A 70 12.75 -9.64 -12.80
C THR A 70 13.56 -10.04 -14.04
N PRO A 71 13.80 -9.10 -14.99
CA PRO A 71 13.49 -7.67 -14.95
C PRO A 71 12.13 -7.29 -15.55
N ALA A 72 11.27 -8.26 -15.86
CA ALA A 72 9.96 -8.03 -16.50
C ALA A 72 8.84 -7.68 -15.52
N ASN A 73 9.15 -7.51 -14.23
CA ASN A 73 8.18 -6.99 -13.26
C ASN A 73 7.91 -5.50 -13.53
N VAL A 74 6.67 -5.09 -13.32
CA VAL A 74 6.22 -3.71 -13.44
C VAL A 74 5.41 -3.34 -12.21
N ASN A 75 5.17 -2.05 -12.02
CA ASN A 75 4.27 -1.56 -10.98
C ASN A 75 3.38 -0.43 -11.50
N SER A 76 2.28 -0.21 -10.79
CA SER A 76 1.41 0.94 -10.97
C SER A 76 0.77 1.28 -9.63
N GLY A 77 0.41 2.55 -9.41
CA GLY A 77 -0.03 3.00 -8.11
C GLY A 77 -0.41 4.47 -8.08
N THR A 78 -0.66 4.96 -6.88
CA THR A 78 -0.96 6.36 -6.57
C THR A 78 -0.19 6.82 -5.34
N SER A 79 -0.22 8.12 -5.07
CA SER A 79 0.38 8.71 -3.87
C SER A 79 -0.53 9.79 -3.30
N TYR A 80 -0.60 9.86 -1.97
CA TYR A 80 -1.31 10.92 -1.26
C TYR A 80 -0.28 11.83 -0.58
N ALA A 81 -0.31 13.11 -0.91
CA ALA A 81 0.60 14.08 -0.33
C ALA A 81 0.19 14.42 1.10
N ALA A 82 1.17 14.59 1.98
CA ALA A 82 0.96 14.97 3.37
C ALA A 82 0.43 16.42 3.58
N ALA A 83 0.08 17.13 2.49
CA ALA A 83 -0.54 18.44 2.60
C ALA A 83 -2.00 18.37 3.09
N ASP A 84 -2.69 17.26 2.82
CA ASP A 84 -4.11 17.07 3.15
C ASP A 84 -4.32 16.21 4.42
N PHE A 85 -3.26 15.57 4.93
CA PHE A 85 -3.23 14.79 6.18
C PHE A 85 -1.77 14.60 6.66
N ASP A 86 -1.54 14.40 7.95
CA ASP A 86 -0.19 14.13 8.48
C ASP A 86 -0.08 12.69 9.05
N PRO A 87 0.62 11.77 8.35
CA PRO A 87 0.74 10.38 8.77
C PRO A 87 1.42 10.16 10.14
N LEU A 88 2.12 11.16 10.69
CA LEU A 88 2.84 11.08 11.96
C LEU A 88 2.03 11.56 13.15
N ASP A 89 1.10 12.50 12.96
CA ASP A 89 0.42 13.20 14.06
C ASP A 89 -0.76 12.40 14.65
N GLU A 90 -1.47 11.63 13.82
CA GLU A 90 -2.61 10.84 14.28
C GLU A 90 -2.83 9.52 13.52
N PHE A 91 -3.86 8.78 13.93
CA PHE A 91 -4.25 7.54 13.28
C PHE A 91 -5.12 7.83 12.06
N HIS A 92 -4.63 7.45 10.89
CA HIS A 92 -5.34 7.51 9.62
C HIS A 92 -5.84 6.13 9.21
N THR A 93 -6.90 6.10 8.40
CA THR A 93 -7.43 4.88 7.81
C THR A 93 -6.88 4.73 6.39
N TYR A 94 -6.02 3.75 6.21
CA TYR A 94 -5.51 3.33 4.91
C TYR A 94 -6.36 2.19 4.40
N ALA A 95 -6.88 2.31 3.18
CA ALA A 95 -7.77 1.30 2.65
C ALA A 95 -7.54 1.02 1.16
N ILE A 96 -7.94 -0.20 0.77
CA ILE A 96 -8.19 -0.52 -0.63
C ILE A 96 -9.64 -0.95 -0.81
N GLU A 97 -10.20 -0.62 -1.97
CA GLU A 97 -11.34 -1.33 -2.54
C GLU A 97 -10.85 -2.17 -3.71
N TRP A 98 -10.96 -3.48 -3.57
CA TRP A 98 -10.51 -4.44 -4.56
C TRP A 98 -11.70 -5.17 -5.16
N SER A 99 -11.85 -5.09 -6.47
CA SER A 99 -12.81 -5.86 -7.25
C SER A 99 -12.11 -6.72 -8.30
N ALA A 100 -12.90 -7.48 -9.07
CA ALA A 100 -12.35 -8.27 -10.17
C ALA A 100 -11.74 -7.42 -11.31
N THR A 101 -12.05 -6.12 -11.38
CA THR A 101 -11.66 -5.26 -12.51
C THR A 101 -10.84 -4.03 -12.12
N GLU A 102 -10.85 -3.64 -10.85
CA GLU A 102 -10.17 -2.44 -10.37
C GLU A 102 -9.71 -2.61 -8.92
N ILE A 103 -8.65 -1.89 -8.58
CA ILE A 103 -8.21 -1.62 -7.21
C ILE A 103 -8.12 -0.11 -7.05
N ARG A 104 -8.70 0.42 -5.98
CA ARG A 104 -8.67 1.83 -5.60
C ARG A 104 -8.07 1.95 -4.21
N TRP A 105 -7.22 2.94 -3.99
CA TRP A 105 -6.65 3.25 -2.68
C TRP A 105 -7.42 4.39 -2.04
N TYR A 106 -7.34 4.47 -0.71
CA TYR A 106 -7.95 5.54 0.05
C TYR A 106 -7.09 5.88 1.26
N VAL A 107 -7.03 7.17 1.60
CA VAL A 107 -6.62 7.68 2.91
C VAL A 107 -7.79 8.45 3.50
N ASP A 108 -8.30 8.02 4.64
CA ASP A 108 -9.48 8.62 5.30
C ASP A 108 -10.67 8.82 4.34
N ASP A 109 -10.98 7.77 3.58
CA ASP A 109 -12.04 7.73 2.56
C ASP A 109 -11.85 8.66 1.34
N VAL A 110 -10.69 9.31 1.22
CA VAL A 110 -10.29 10.08 0.03
C VAL A 110 -9.58 9.17 -0.96
N HIS A 111 -10.13 9.02 -2.17
CA HIS A 111 -9.55 8.29 -3.31
C HIS A 111 -8.64 9.17 -4.15
#